data_AF-A0A9D4BD82-F1
#
_entry.id   AF-A0A9D4BD82-F1
#
_cell.length_a   1.000
_cell.length_b   1.000
_cell.length_c   1.000
_cell.angle_alpha   90.00
_cell.angle_beta   90.00
_cell.angle_gamma   90.00
#
_symmetry.space_group_name_H-M   'P 1'
#
loop_
_entity.id
_entity.type
_entity.pdbx_description
1 polymer ?
#
loop_
_entity_poly.entity_id
_entity_poly.type
_entity_poly.pdbx_seq_one_letter_code
_entity_poly.pdbx_strand_id
1 'polypeptide(L)'
;MEDILRLKLQYVATVTNQEVVQQQLNIQRFLRGRLRLKRGARACNIWKRPLLHAGRRRQFGIYDQLMVELRRVSPGTFKKFLRMPSEMNYAILRRVRHRLVKQHTRYREPLDPGLK
;
A
#
# COMPACT_ATOMS: atom_id res chain seq x y z
N MET A 1 -36.38 56.16 -17.07
CA MET A 1 -34.97 55.85 -17.45
C MET A 1 -34.22 55.13 -16.32
N GLU A 2 -34.44 55.49 -15.07
CA GLU A 2 -33.77 54.89 -13.90
C GLU A 2 -34.14 53.41 -13.65
N ASP A 3 -35.40 53.02 -13.88
CA ASP A 3 -35.86 51.63 -13.65
C ASP A 3 -35.19 50.60 -14.56
N ILE A 4 -34.88 51.00 -15.80
CA ILE A 4 -34.20 50.14 -16.78
C ILE A 4 -32.76 49.87 -16.33
N LEU A 5 -32.09 50.88 -15.77
CA LEU A 5 -30.74 50.75 -15.23
C LEU A 5 -30.74 49.86 -13.98
N ARG A 6 -31.75 50.02 -13.12
CA ARG A 6 -31.93 49.19 -11.92
C ARG A 6 -32.18 47.72 -12.26
N LEU A 7 -33.01 47.44 -13.26
CA LEU A 7 -33.24 46.08 -13.77
C LEU A 7 -31.98 45.46 -14.37
N LYS A 8 -31.21 46.23 -15.16
CA LYS A 8 -29.93 45.75 -15.71
C LYS A 8 -28.92 45.44 -14.61
N LEU A 9 -28.81 46.30 -13.60
CA LEU A 9 -27.93 46.08 -12.45
C LEU A 9 -28.33 44.84 -11.64
N GLN A 10 -29.63 44.65 -11.39
CA GLN A 10 -30.13 43.45 -10.72
C GLN A 10 -29.84 42.18 -11.52
N TYR A 11 -30.06 42.22 -12.84
CA TYR A 11 -29.76 41.10 -13.72
C TYR A 11 -28.28 40.72 -13.68
N VAL A 12 -27.39 41.70 -13.85
CA VAL A 12 -25.93 41.48 -13.77
C VAL A 12 -25.52 40.94 -12.39
N ALA A 13 -26.10 41.46 -11.31
CA ALA A 13 -25.86 40.94 -9.95
C ALA A 13 -26.32 39.48 -9.80
N THR A 14 -27.47 39.10 -10.38
CA THR A 14 -27.94 37.71 -10.32
C THR A 14 -27.05 36.75 -11.11
N VAL A 15 -26.60 37.15 -12.31
CA VAL A 15 -25.73 36.32 -13.16
C VAL A 15 -24.38 36.10 -12.49
N THR A 16 -23.76 37.16 -11.97
CA THR A 16 -22.48 37.06 -11.25
C THR A 16 -22.58 36.19 -10.00
N ASN A 17 -23.68 36.30 -9.23
CA ASN A 17 -23.93 35.44 -8.08
C ASN A 17 -24.07 33.96 -8.49
N GLN A 18 -24.75 33.67 -9.59
CA GLN A 18 -24.87 32.30 -10.11
C GLN A 18 -23.51 31.73 -10.54
N GLU A 19 -22.68 32.53 -11.21
CA GLU A 19 -21.33 32.12 -11.62
C GLU A 19 -20.45 31.79 -10.41
N VAL A 20 -20.48 32.62 -9.37
CA VAL A 20 -19.72 32.38 -8.13
C VAL A 20 -20.15 31.07 -7.45
N VAL A 21 -21.46 30.80 -7.39
CA VAL A 21 -21.97 29.54 -6.84
C VAL A 21 -21.52 28.34 -7.67
N GLN A 22 -21.54 28.43 -9.00
CA GLN A 22 -21.07 27.35 -9.88
C GLN A 22 -19.56 27.09 -9.70
N GLN A 23 -18.76 28.15 -9.59
CA GLN A 23 -17.33 28.03 -9.33
C GLN A 23 -17.06 27.34 -7.99
N GLN A 24 -17.78 27.70 -6.93
CA GLN A 24 -17.67 27.05 -5.62
C GLN A 24 -18.00 25.55 -5.69
N LEU A 25 -19.05 25.16 -6.41
CA LEU A 25 -19.41 23.75 -6.60
C LEU A 25 -18.32 22.98 -7.37
N ASN A 26 -17.73 23.59 -8.39
CA ASN A 26 -16.63 22.98 -9.15
C ASN A 26 -15.38 22.79 -8.29
N ILE A 27 -15.03 23.78 -7.47
CA ILE A 27 -13.92 23.68 -6.50
C ILE A 27 -14.19 22.54 -5.51
N GLN A 28 -15.40 22.46 -4.94
CA GLN A 28 -15.75 21.38 -4.02
C GLN A 28 -15.66 20.00 -4.67
N ARG A 29 -16.17 19.84 -5.91
CA ARG A 29 -16.05 18.58 -6.67
C ARG A 29 -14.59 18.21 -6.93
N PHE A 30 -13.76 19.17 -7.32
CA PHE A 30 -12.33 18.97 -7.55
C PHE A 30 -11.58 18.55 -6.28
N LEU A 31 -11.83 19.24 -5.15
CA LEU A 31 -11.26 18.88 -3.85
C LEU A 31 -11.71 17.49 -3.40
N ARG A 32 -12.98 17.14 -3.59
CA ARG A 32 -13.53 15.81 -3.26
C ARG A 32 -12.89 14.70 -4.10
N GLY A 33 -12.64 14.96 -5.39
CA GLY A 33 -11.89 14.05 -6.27
C GLY A 33 -10.43 13.87 -5.85
N ARG A 34 -9.72 14.96 -5.53
CA ARG A 34 -8.34 14.91 -5.01
C ARG A 34 -8.22 14.14 -3.71
N LEU A 35 -9.18 14.27 -2.79
CA LEU A 35 -9.20 13.51 -1.53
C LEU A 35 -9.40 12.01 -1.77
N ARG A 36 -10.22 11.61 -2.75
CA ARG A 36 -10.38 10.20 -3.16
C ARG A 36 -9.09 9.63 -3.75
N LEU A 37 -8.41 10.39 -4.61
CA LEU A 37 -7.12 10.01 -5.17
C LEU A 37 -6.06 9.87 -4.08
N LYS A 38 -6.01 10.75 -3.07
CA LYS A 38 -5.10 10.61 -1.92
C LYS A 38 -5.40 9.38 -1.05
N ARG A 39 -6.67 9.00 -0.86
CA ARG A 39 -7.06 7.80 -0.10
C ARG A 39 -6.79 6.50 -0.87
N GLY A 40 -6.89 6.52 -2.21
CA GLY A 40 -6.51 5.41 -3.10
C GLY A 40 -4.99 5.30 -3.31
N ALA A 41 -4.30 6.43 -3.32
CA ALA A 41 -2.84 6.53 -3.26
C ALA A 41 -2.32 6.34 -1.83
N ARG A 42 -2.82 5.32 -1.12
CA ARG A 42 -2.10 4.74 0.00
C ARG A 42 -0.75 4.34 -0.57
N ALA A 43 0.24 5.19 -0.33
CA ALA A 43 1.54 5.08 -0.94
C ALA A 43 2.00 3.63 -0.80
N CYS A 44 2.33 3.01 -1.93
CA CYS A 44 3.03 1.72 -1.99
C CYS A 44 4.45 1.89 -1.43
N ASN A 45 4.57 2.38 -0.19
CA ASN A 45 5.81 2.62 0.53
C ASN A 45 6.43 1.32 1.03
N ILE A 46 5.75 0.18 0.85
CA ILE A 46 6.26 -1.11 1.29
C ILE A 46 7.45 -1.52 0.44
N TRP A 47 7.33 -1.44 -0.89
CA TRP A 47 8.43 -1.75 -1.81
C TRP A 47 9.58 -0.72 -1.76
N LYS A 48 9.30 0.49 -1.24
CA LYS A 48 10.30 1.55 -0.98
C LYS A 48 10.93 1.46 0.42
N ARG A 49 10.51 0.51 1.29
CA ARG A 49 11.14 0.35 2.60
C ARG A 49 12.54 -0.26 2.43
N PRO A 50 13.56 0.19 3.19
CA PRO A 50 14.93 -0.32 3.11
C PRO A 50 15.03 -1.85 3.20
N LEU A 51 14.12 -2.49 3.95
CA LEU A 51 14.04 -3.95 4.15
C LEU A 51 13.73 -4.73 2.86
N LEU A 52 13.05 -4.12 1.89
CA LEU A 52 12.68 -4.76 0.63
C LEU A 52 13.55 -4.32 -0.55
N HIS A 53 14.53 -3.44 -0.33
CA HIS A 53 15.55 -3.08 -1.33
C HIS A 53 16.47 -4.26 -1.63
N ALA A 54 16.81 -4.44 -2.92
CA ALA A 54 17.68 -5.51 -3.39
C ALA A 54 19.03 -5.57 -2.66
N GLY A 55 19.57 -4.41 -2.23
CA GLY A 55 20.81 -4.33 -1.44
C GLY A 55 20.73 -5.01 -0.07
N ARG A 56 19.65 -4.76 0.70
CA ARG A 56 19.45 -5.43 2.00
C ARG A 56 19.09 -6.91 1.84
N ARG A 57 18.31 -7.28 0.82
CA ARG A 57 18.00 -8.69 0.51
C ARG A 57 19.25 -9.54 0.26
N ARG A 58 20.35 -8.92 -0.21
CA ARG A 58 21.63 -9.58 -0.46
C ARG A 58 22.52 -9.68 0.79
N GLN A 59 22.30 -8.79 1.77
CA GLN A 59 23.03 -8.76 3.05
C GLN A 59 22.48 -9.75 4.07
N PHE A 60 21.16 -9.96 4.08
CA PHE A 60 20.52 -11.00 4.88
C PHE A 60 20.53 -12.30 4.09
N GLY A 61 21.31 -13.28 4.54
CA GLY A 61 21.22 -14.62 3.98
C GLY A 61 19.76 -15.12 4.00
N ILE A 62 19.26 -15.44 2.81
CA ILE A 62 18.39 -16.60 2.53
C ILE A 62 17.10 -16.64 3.36
N TYR A 63 16.17 -15.72 3.09
CA TYR A 63 14.75 -15.77 3.45
C TYR A 63 14.36 -15.81 4.96
N ASP A 64 14.93 -16.70 5.77
CA ASP A 64 14.57 -16.91 7.18
C ASP A 64 14.88 -15.68 8.04
N GLN A 65 16.05 -15.05 7.84
CA GLN A 65 16.39 -13.79 8.50
C GLN A 65 15.39 -12.68 8.13
N LEU A 66 15.04 -12.57 6.84
CA LEU A 66 14.03 -11.62 6.37
C LEU A 66 12.66 -11.89 7.00
N MET A 67 12.25 -13.15 7.14
CA MET A 67 10.98 -13.51 7.78
C MET A 67 10.94 -13.15 9.27
N VAL A 68 12.06 -13.28 9.98
CA VAL A 68 12.20 -12.87 11.38
C VAL A 68 12.11 -11.35 11.50
N GLU A 69 12.82 -10.59 10.67
CA GLU A 69 12.77 -9.13 10.71
C GLU A 69 11.40 -8.57 10.34
N LEU A 70 10.74 -9.12 9.31
CA LEU A 70 9.41 -8.69 8.91
C LEU A 70 8.37 -8.88 10.02
N ARG A 71 8.51 -9.94 10.84
CA ARG A 71 7.68 -10.15 12.02
C ARG A 71 7.98 -9.15 13.13
N ARG A 72 9.25 -8.87 13.41
CA ARG A 72 9.66 -7.89 14.43
C ARG A 72 9.16 -6.48 14.13
N VAL A 73 9.16 -6.07 12.87
CA VAL A 73 8.80 -4.71 12.47
C VAL A 73 7.30 -4.45 12.55
N SER A 74 6.45 -5.36 12.02
CA SER A 74 4.98 -5.27 12.16
C SER A 74 4.29 -6.47 11.51
N PRO A 75 3.23 -7.04 12.13
CA PRO A 75 2.40 -8.09 11.54
C PRO A 75 1.80 -7.68 10.17
N GLY A 76 1.46 -6.40 10.02
CA GLY A 76 0.91 -5.86 8.77
C GLY A 76 1.94 -5.77 7.64
N THR A 77 3.24 -5.70 7.95
CA THR A 77 4.30 -5.70 6.92
C THR A 77 4.52 -7.11 6.39
N PHE A 78 4.58 -8.10 7.30
CA PHE A 78 4.65 -9.51 6.94
C PHE A 78 3.49 -9.94 6.02
N LYS A 79 2.24 -9.61 6.41
CA LYS A 79 1.05 -9.93 5.60
C LYS A 79 1.09 -9.31 4.20
N LYS A 80 1.69 -8.13 4.04
CA LYS A 80 1.81 -7.49 2.72
C LYS A 80 2.89 -8.12 1.85
N PHE A 81 3.99 -8.57 2.45
CA PHE A 81 5.07 -9.26 1.74
C PHE A 81 4.63 -10.63 1.25
N LEU A 82 4.13 -11.46 2.16
CA LEU A 82 3.77 -12.86 1.92
C LEU A 82 2.33 -13.02 1.38
N ARG A 83 1.52 -11.96 1.39
CA ARG A 83 0.07 -11.97 1.09
C ARG A 83 -0.76 -12.89 1.99
N MET A 84 -0.18 -13.32 3.11
CA MET A 84 -0.78 -14.19 4.12
C MET A 84 -0.34 -13.81 5.54
N PRO A 85 -1.16 -14.04 6.57
CA PRO A 85 -0.77 -13.79 7.96
C PRO A 85 0.35 -14.73 8.44
N SER A 86 1.07 -14.32 9.49
CA SER A 86 2.16 -15.09 10.12
C SER A 86 1.72 -16.50 10.50
N GLU A 87 0.58 -16.61 11.16
CA GLU A 87 0.04 -17.88 11.66
C GLU A 87 -0.18 -18.89 10.54
N MET A 88 -0.71 -18.42 9.40
CA MET A 88 -0.94 -19.26 8.24
C MET A 88 0.38 -19.75 7.63
N ASN A 89 1.42 -18.90 7.61
CA ASN A 89 2.74 -19.32 7.14
C ASN A 89 3.35 -20.41 8.05
N TYR A 90 3.29 -20.22 9.37
CA TYR A 90 3.75 -21.24 10.31
C TYR A 90 2.97 -22.56 10.17
N ALA A 91 1.66 -22.51 9.99
CA ALA A 91 0.83 -23.70 9.79
C ALA A 91 1.22 -24.46 8.51
N ILE A 92 1.45 -23.76 7.41
CA ILE A 92 1.90 -24.36 6.14
C ILE A 92 3.31 -24.95 6.30
N LEU A 93 4.25 -24.18 6.85
CA LEU A 93 5.61 -24.65 7.07
C LEU A 93 5.61 -25.91 7.96
N ARG A 94 4.86 -25.93 9.05
CA ARG A 94 4.75 -27.11 9.92
C ARG A 94 4.23 -28.34 9.16
N ARG A 95 3.25 -28.16 8.28
CA ARG A 95 2.69 -29.23 7.46
C ARG A 95 3.67 -29.71 6.39
N VAL A 96 4.41 -28.81 5.77
CA VAL A 96 5.25 -29.12 4.59
C VAL A 96 6.70 -29.44 4.98
N ARG A 97 7.13 -29.12 6.20
CA ARG A 97 8.50 -29.32 6.70
C ARG A 97 9.01 -30.74 6.46
N HIS A 98 8.21 -31.77 6.76
CA HIS A 98 8.60 -33.16 6.56
C HIS A 98 8.89 -33.53 5.09
N ARG A 99 8.33 -32.78 4.13
CA ARG A 99 8.55 -32.99 2.69
C ARG A 99 9.70 -32.15 2.13
N LEU A 100 10.05 -31.06 2.80
CA LEU A 100 11.12 -30.13 2.36
C LEU A 100 12.50 -30.53 2.86
N VAL A 101 12.57 -31.34 3.92
CA VAL A 101 13.82 -31.95 4.37
C VAL A 101 14.25 -32.94 3.29
N LYS A 102 15.46 -32.76 2.76
CA LYS A 102 16.04 -33.73 1.81
C LYS A 102 16.09 -35.10 2.49
N GLN A 103 15.62 -36.12 1.79
CA GLN A 103 15.84 -37.49 2.23
C GLN A 103 17.34 -37.77 2.25
N HIS A 104 17.79 -38.56 3.23
CA HIS A 104 19.13 -39.12 3.22
C HIS A 104 19.28 -39.97 1.97
N THR A 105 20.26 -39.61 1.12
CA THR A 105 20.66 -40.42 -0.02
C THR A 105 22.06 -40.95 0.23
N ARG A 106 22.39 -42.13 -0.31
CA ARG A 106 23.72 -42.75 -0.17
C ARG A 106 24.87 -41.87 -0.69
N TYR A 107 24.57 -40.90 -1.55
CA TYR A 107 25.57 -40.06 -2.21
C TYR A 107 25.89 -38.76 -1.46
N ARG A 108 24.96 -38.27 -0.62
CA ARG A 108 25.14 -36.99 0.08
C ARG A 108 24.24 -36.89 1.30
N GLU A 109 24.82 -36.47 2.41
CA GLU A 109 24.06 -36.11 3.61
C GLU A 109 23.17 -34.87 3.35
N PRO A 110 21.91 -34.90 3.79
CA PRO A 110 21.03 -33.75 3.70
C PRO A 110 21.61 -32.61 4.54
N LEU A 111 21.58 -31.41 3.97
CA LEU A 111 21.97 -30.21 4.69
C LEU A 111 21.02 -30.00 5.87
N ASP A 112 21.58 -29.69 7.03
CA ASP A 112 20.81 -29.32 8.19
C ASP A 112 19.90 -28.12 7.88
N PRO A 113 18.66 -28.11 8.39
CA PRO A 113 17.67 -27.09 8.03
C PRO A 113 18.07 -25.66 8.40
N GLY A 114 19.14 -25.45 9.18
CA GLY A 114 19.70 -24.14 9.53
C GLY A 114 20.99 -23.74 8.79
N LEU A 115 21.48 -24.57 7.88
CA LEU A 115 22.76 -24.38 7.15
C LEU A 115 22.57 -24.07 5.65
N LYS A 116 21.36 -23.65 5.26
CA LYS A 116 21.08 -23.20 3.89
C LYS A 116 21.45 -21.75 3.68
#